data_AF-A0A401TNE6-F1
#
_entry.id   AF-A0A401TNE6-F1
#
_cell.length_a   1.000
_cell.length_b   1.000
_cell.length_c   1.000
_cell.angle_alpha   90.00
_cell.angle_beta   90.00
_cell.angle_gamma   90.00
#
_symmetry.space_group_name_H-M   'P 1'
#
loop_
_entity.id
_entity.type
_entity.pdbx_description
1 polymer ?
#
loop_
_entity_poly.entity_id
_entity_poly.type
_entity_poly.pdbx_seq_one_letter_code
_entity_poly.pdbx_strand_id
1 'polypeptide(L)'
;ILAVTVAGLCCVLSKQPRHGAPMYNYSFASISNILSSWCQYEALKFISFPTQVLAKASKVIPVMLMGKIVSRKSYEYWEYLTAILISAGVSMFLLSNSQSKHPSTVTTTSGILILVGYILFDSFTSNWQDALFRYKMSSVQMMFGVNLFSCLFTVGSLLEQGAFFQNLSFMLQHPDFAAHAGLLSVCSACGQLFIFYTISQFGAAAFTIIMTLRQAFAILLSCLIYGHSVTVVGALGLATVFLSLFLRVYARSRMNRKKRAAQSQAPVQKV
;
A
#
# COMPACT_ATOMS: atom_id res chain seq x y z
N ILE A 1 11.15 -13.90 5.54
CA ILE A 1 12.15 -14.96 5.26
C ILE A 1 12.07 -15.42 3.80
N LEU A 2 10.96 -16.01 3.33
CA LEU A 2 10.86 -16.49 1.93
C LEU A 2 11.12 -15.40 0.86
N ALA A 3 10.57 -14.20 1.05
CA ALA A 3 10.83 -13.09 0.13
C ALA A 3 12.31 -12.63 0.14
N VAL A 4 13.03 -12.83 1.24
CA VAL A 4 14.48 -12.55 1.34
C VAL A 4 15.27 -13.62 0.61
N THR A 5 14.92 -14.90 0.81
CA THR A 5 15.61 -16.01 0.16
C THR A 5 15.38 -16.00 -1.35
N VAL A 6 14.16 -15.73 -1.81
CA VAL A 6 13.83 -15.58 -3.24
C VAL A 6 14.51 -14.35 -3.83
N ALA A 7 14.46 -13.19 -3.16
CA ALA A 7 15.16 -11.99 -3.63
C ALA A 7 16.68 -12.20 -3.68
N GLY A 8 17.25 -12.85 -2.66
CA GLY A 8 18.67 -13.18 -2.56
C GLY A 8 19.10 -14.13 -3.66
N LEU A 9 18.33 -15.19 -3.92
CA LEU A 9 18.58 -16.13 -5.02
C LEU A 9 18.53 -15.41 -6.38
N CYS A 10 17.53 -14.55 -6.60
CA CYS A 10 17.42 -13.74 -7.82
C CYS A 10 18.56 -12.71 -7.96
N CYS A 11 19.03 -12.11 -6.86
CA CYS A 11 20.20 -11.21 -6.86
C CYS A 11 21.50 -11.95 -7.21
N VAL A 12 21.65 -13.20 -6.76
CA VAL A 12 22.82 -14.04 -7.06
C VAL A 12 22.78 -14.55 -8.51
N LEU A 13 21.58 -14.88 -9.03
CA LEU A 13 21.41 -15.43 -10.37
C LEU A 13 21.35 -14.36 -11.48
N SER A 14 21.03 -13.10 -11.18
CA SER A 14 20.94 -12.01 -12.16
C SER A 14 22.08 -11.00 -11.99
N LYS A 15 22.76 -10.60 -13.08
CA LYS A 15 23.70 -9.47 -13.04
C LYS A 15 22.98 -8.19 -12.64
N GLN A 16 23.26 -7.68 -11.45
CA GLN A 16 22.61 -6.47 -10.94
C GLN A 16 23.50 -5.22 -11.10
N PRO A 17 22.88 -4.03 -11.29
CA PRO A 17 23.60 -2.77 -11.36
C PRO A 17 24.30 -2.43 -10.03
N ARG A 18 25.36 -1.60 -10.10
CA ARG A 18 26.17 -1.18 -8.95
C ARG A 18 25.28 -0.53 -7.89
N HIS A 19 25.42 -1.00 -6.65
CA HIS A 19 24.67 -0.54 -5.49
C HIS A 19 25.04 0.91 -5.15
N GLY A 20 24.10 1.84 -5.27
CA GLY A 20 24.34 3.28 -5.05
C GLY A 20 23.80 3.84 -3.73
N ALA A 21 22.90 3.12 -3.05
CA ALA A 21 22.29 3.61 -1.81
C ALA A 21 22.96 3.04 -0.55
N PRO A 22 23.14 3.85 0.50
CA PRO A 22 23.67 3.37 1.78
C PRO A 22 22.67 2.44 2.47
N MET A 23 23.18 1.34 3.02
CA MET A 23 22.36 0.22 3.56
C MET A 23 21.42 0.63 4.71
N TYR A 24 21.72 1.71 5.45
CA TYR A 24 20.86 2.18 6.52
C TYR A 24 19.53 2.76 6.00
N ASN A 25 19.45 3.25 4.75
CA ASN A 25 18.21 3.83 4.24
C ASN A 25 17.08 2.82 4.07
N TYR A 26 17.40 1.52 3.95
CA TYR A 26 16.40 0.45 3.89
C TYR A 26 15.75 0.19 5.25
N SER A 27 16.43 0.49 6.36
CA SER A 27 15.91 0.23 7.70
C SER A 27 14.67 1.07 7.98
N PHE A 28 14.64 2.34 7.55
CA PHE A 28 13.47 3.22 7.71
C PHE A 28 12.22 2.70 7.00
N ALA A 29 12.37 2.24 5.75
CA ALA A 29 11.26 1.62 5.02
C ALA A 29 10.80 0.33 5.72
N SER A 30 11.74 -0.46 6.25
CA SER A 30 11.45 -1.73 6.90
C SER A 30 10.74 -1.57 8.23
N ILE A 31 11.21 -0.65 9.08
CA ILE A 31 10.60 -0.32 10.38
C ILE A 31 9.19 0.20 10.17
N SER A 32 9.01 1.16 9.24
CA SER A 32 7.69 1.71 8.96
C SER A 32 6.73 0.67 8.37
N ASN A 33 7.23 -0.26 7.55
CA ASN A 33 6.41 -1.35 7.02
C ASN A 33 5.96 -2.34 8.11
N ILE A 34 6.84 -2.65 9.07
CA ILE A 34 6.50 -3.50 10.23
C ILE A 34 5.46 -2.81 11.12
N LEU A 35 5.68 -1.55 11.47
CA LEU A 35 4.73 -0.78 12.29
C LEU A 35 3.38 -0.65 11.59
N SER A 36 3.38 -0.38 10.27
CA SER A 36 2.17 -0.38 9.46
C SER A 36 1.45 -1.73 9.54
N SER A 37 2.17 -2.84 9.33
CA SER A 37 1.57 -4.18 9.39
C SER A 37 0.97 -4.49 10.77
N TRP A 38 1.66 -4.14 11.86
CA TRP A 38 1.16 -4.31 13.22
C TRP A 38 -0.12 -3.51 13.46
N CYS A 39 -0.11 -2.20 13.13
CA CYS A 39 -1.29 -1.36 13.23
C CYS A 39 -2.45 -1.88 12.36
N GLN A 40 -2.17 -2.43 11.18
CA GLN A 40 -3.18 -3.00 10.30
C GLN A 40 -3.90 -4.19 10.96
N TYR A 41 -3.15 -5.11 11.58
CA TYR A 41 -3.70 -6.28 12.26
C TYR A 41 -4.44 -5.91 13.54
N GLU A 42 -3.93 -4.96 14.32
CA GLU A 42 -4.65 -4.46 15.50
C GLU A 42 -5.94 -3.74 15.11
N ALA A 43 -5.93 -2.93 14.04
CA ALA A 43 -7.13 -2.24 13.56
C ALA A 43 -8.26 -3.22 13.15
N LEU A 44 -7.93 -4.42 12.65
CA LEU A 44 -8.91 -5.45 12.29
C LEU A 44 -9.73 -5.95 13.50
N LYS A 45 -9.23 -5.79 14.73
CA LYS A 45 -9.97 -6.15 15.96
C LYS A 45 -11.05 -5.14 16.31
N PHE A 46 -10.90 -3.88 15.86
CA PHE A 46 -11.77 -2.77 16.24
C PHE A 46 -12.65 -2.27 15.09
N ILE A 47 -12.33 -2.64 13.85
CA ILE A 47 -12.95 -2.06 12.64
C ILE A 47 -13.36 -3.18 11.70
N SER A 48 -14.56 -3.06 11.14
CA SER A 48 -15.05 -4.00 10.13
C SER A 48 -14.19 -3.97 8.86
N PHE A 49 -14.07 -5.11 8.19
CA PHE A 49 -13.30 -5.21 6.94
C PHE A 49 -13.71 -4.16 5.88
N PRO A 50 -15.01 -3.90 5.59
CA PRO A 50 -15.41 -2.84 4.66
C PRO A 50 -14.92 -1.45 5.06
N THR A 51 -15.05 -1.09 6.34
CA THR A 51 -14.57 0.21 6.86
C THR A 51 -13.05 0.34 6.69
N GLN A 52 -12.30 -0.74 6.90
CA GLN A 52 -10.85 -0.75 6.72
C GLN A 52 -10.46 -0.57 5.24
N VAL A 53 -11.12 -1.27 4.31
CA VAL A 53 -10.86 -1.14 2.87
C VAL A 53 -11.18 0.27 2.40
N LEU A 54 -12.24 0.89 2.92
CA LEU A 54 -12.62 2.25 2.56
C LEU A 54 -11.67 3.30 3.13
N ALA A 55 -11.24 3.16 4.38
CA ALA A 55 -10.23 4.03 4.97
C ALA A 55 -8.88 3.95 4.23
N LYS A 56 -8.51 2.75 3.74
CA LYS A 56 -7.36 2.58 2.85
C LYS A 56 -7.50 3.36 1.55
N ALA A 57 -8.71 3.53 1.02
CA ALA A 57 -8.92 4.37 -0.16
C ALA A 57 -8.62 5.86 0.11
N SER A 58 -8.84 6.33 1.34
CA SER A 58 -8.48 7.70 1.76
C SER A 58 -6.98 7.95 1.90
N LYS A 59 -6.14 6.91 1.86
CA LYS A 59 -4.66 7.06 1.97
C LYS A 59 -4.05 7.90 0.85
N VAL A 60 -4.79 8.17 -0.23
CA VAL A 60 -4.38 9.05 -1.32
C VAL A 60 -3.84 10.39 -0.82
N ILE A 61 -4.56 11.03 0.12
CA ILE A 61 -4.19 12.35 0.65
C ILE A 61 -2.86 12.25 1.43
N PRO A 62 -2.75 11.38 2.46
CA PRO A 62 -1.48 11.15 3.16
C PRO A 62 -0.30 10.80 2.25
N VAL A 63 -0.49 9.95 1.23
CA VAL A 63 0.56 9.59 0.27
C VAL A 63 1.05 10.82 -0.50
N MET A 64 0.14 11.67 -0.98
CA MET A 64 0.54 12.88 -1.70
C MET A 64 1.28 13.85 -0.78
N LEU A 65 0.77 14.08 0.43
CA LEU A 65 1.39 14.95 1.42
C LEU A 65 2.80 14.45 1.79
N MET A 66 2.92 13.16 2.09
CA MET A 66 4.20 12.55 2.45
C MET A 66 5.18 12.56 1.26
N GLY A 67 4.69 12.49 0.02
CA GLY A 67 5.53 12.59 -1.17
C GLY A 67 6.11 13.98 -1.38
N LYS A 68 5.38 15.01 -0.95
CA LYS A 68 5.88 16.40 -0.91
C LYS A 68 6.93 16.58 0.18
N ILE A 69 6.74 15.98 1.36
CA ILE A 69 7.68 16.07 2.49
C ILE A 69 8.98 15.28 2.19
N VAL A 70 8.85 14.01 1.82
CA VAL A 70 10.00 13.09 1.67
C VAL A 70 10.73 13.30 0.34
N SER A 71 9.99 13.38 -0.78
CA SER A 71 10.57 13.38 -2.14
C SER A 71 10.58 14.76 -2.81
N ARG A 72 10.10 15.81 -2.13
CA ARG A 72 9.87 17.17 -2.66
C ARG A 72 9.10 17.17 -3.99
N LYS A 73 8.16 16.23 -4.16
CA LYS A 73 7.32 16.16 -5.36
C LYS A 73 6.25 17.26 -5.32
N SER A 74 6.05 17.92 -6.45
CA SER A 74 4.91 18.83 -6.66
C SER A 74 3.78 18.08 -7.35
N TYR A 75 2.56 18.32 -6.90
CA TYR A 75 1.34 17.72 -7.45
C TYR A 75 0.47 18.82 -8.06
N GLU A 76 -0.25 18.51 -9.12
CA GLU A 76 -1.13 19.48 -9.77
C GLU A 76 -2.43 19.66 -8.98
N TYR A 77 -3.07 20.83 -9.12
CA TYR A 77 -4.29 21.18 -8.37
C TYR A 77 -5.41 20.15 -8.55
N TRP A 78 -5.57 19.58 -9.75
CA TRP A 78 -6.54 18.52 -10.04
C TRP A 78 -6.34 17.25 -9.23
N GLU A 79 -5.10 16.93 -8.87
CA GLU A 79 -4.80 15.76 -8.03
C GLU A 79 -5.27 15.97 -6.59
N TYR A 80 -5.21 17.21 -6.08
CA TYR A 80 -5.77 17.56 -4.77
C TYR A 80 -7.29 17.54 -4.77
N LEU A 81 -7.92 18.09 -5.81
CA LEU A 81 -9.39 18.09 -5.95
C LEU A 81 -9.94 16.66 -5.96
N THR A 82 -9.35 15.77 -6.76
CA THR A 82 -9.78 14.36 -6.82
C THR A 82 -9.55 13.62 -5.50
N ALA A 83 -8.48 13.95 -4.77
CA ALA A 83 -8.21 13.37 -3.45
C ALA A 83 -9.25 13.79 -2.40
N ILE A 84 -9.66 15.06 -2.40
CA ILE A 84 -10.73 15.57 -1.53
C ILE A 84 -12.06 14.88 -1.86
N LEU A 85 -12.38 14.72 -3.15
CA LEU A 85 -13.62 14.08 -3.59
C LEU A 85 -13.67 12.59 -3.20
N ILE A 86 -12.54 11.88 -3.30
CA ILE A 86 -12.41 10.50 -2.76
C ILE A 86 -12.67 10.51 -1.26
N SER A 87 -12.02 11.38 -0.50
CA SER A 87 -12.20 11.45 0.96
C SER A 87 -13.65 11.76 1.36
N ALA A 88 -14.31 12.66 0.64
CA ALA A 88 -15.72 13.00 0.89
C ALA A 88 -16.63 11.79 0.62
N GLY A 89 -16.43 11.08 -0.50
CA GLY A 89 -17.20 9.89 -0.84
C GLY A 89 -17.01 8.75 0.18
N VAL A 90 -15.77 8.54 0.66
CA VAL A 90 -15.46 7.60 1.74
C VAL A 90 -16.22 7.98 3.02
N SER A 91 -16.13 9.24 3.46
CA SER A 91 -16.82 9.71 4.67
C SER A 91 -18.33 9.55 4.60
N MET A 92 -18.93 9.87 3.45
CA MET A 92 -20.37 9.72 3.21
C MET A 92 -20.83 8.26 3.32
N PHE A 93 -20.06 7.32 2.76
CA PHE A 93 -20.36 5.89 2.86
C PHE A 93 -20.18 5.37 4.29
N LEU A 94 -19.10 5.76 5.00
CA LEU A 94 -18.88 5.34 6.39
C LEU A 94 -20.00 5.80 7.32
N LEU A 95 -20.40 7.07 7.20
CA LEU A 95 -21.45 7.65 8.03
C LEU A 95 -22.80 6.93 7.81
N SER A 96 -23.09 6.56 6.57
CA SER A 96 -24.34 5.86 6.26
C SER A 96 -24.37 4.41 6.74
N ASN A 97 -23.23 3.72 6.70
CA ASN A 97 -23.14 2.34 7.18
C ASN A 97 -23.18 2.26 8.73
N SER A 98 -22.67 3.29 9.42
CA SER A 98 -22.73 3.37 10.89
C SER A 98 -24.15 3.52 11.45
N GLN A 99 -25.10 4.07 10.69
CA GLN A 99 -26.49 4.23 11.14
C GLN A 99 -27.33 2.94 11.04
N SER A 100 -26.91 1.94 10.25
CA SER A 100 -27.72 0.75 9.96
C SER A 100 -27.42 -0.47 10.83
N LYS A 101 -26.51 -0.40 11.81
CA LYS A 101 -26.20 -1.52 12.72
C LYS A 101 -26.36 -1.12 14.17
N HIS A 102 -27.04 -1.98 14.94
CA HIS A 102 -27.06 -1.97 16.41
C HIS A 102 -25.65 -1.78 17.00
N PRO A 103 -25.51 -1.26 18.24
CA PRO A 103 -24.25 -0.75 18.81
C PRO A 103 -23.25 -1.84 19.24
N SER A 104 -23.08 -2.88 18.41
CA SER A 104 -22.18 -4.01 18.64
C SER A 104 -20.85 -3.86 17.89
N THR A 105 -20.79 -3.05 16.83
CA THR A 105 -19.52 -2.66 16.19
C THR A 105 -19.08 -1.34 16.79
N VAL A 106 -18.49 -1.42 17.98
CA VAL A 106 -17.79 -0.29 18.58
C VAL A 106 -16.62 0.04 17.67
N THR A 107 -16.84 0.95 16.71
CA THR A 107 -15.75 1.64 16.03
C THR A 107 -15.14 2.54 17.09
N THR A 108 -14.34 1.94 17.97
CA THR A 108 -13.72 2.64 19.08
C THR A 108 -12.81 3.71 18.49
N THR A 109 -12.79 4.90 19.08
CA THR A 109 -11.84 5.97 18.74
C THR A 109 -10.40 5.44 18.62
N SER A 110 -10.03 4.46 19.46
CA SER A 110 -8.78 3.71 19.38
C SER A 110 -8.55 3.03 18.02
N GLY A 111 -9.55 2.37 17.44
CA GLY A 111 -9.45 1.74 16.12
C GLY A 111 -9.19 2.76 15.01
N ILE A 112 -9.88 3.91 15.05
CA ILE A 112 -9.68 4.98 14.07
C ILE A 112 -8.26 5.56 14.19
N LEU A 113 -7.77 5.80 15.41
CA LEU A 113 -6.41 6.28 15.65
C LEU A 113 -5.35 5.30 15.14
N ILE A 114 -5.50 4.00 15.41
CA ILE A 114 -4.60 2.95 14.91
C ILE A 114 -4.63 2.91 13.37
N LEU A 115 -5.80 3.08 12.76
CA LEU A 115 -5.96 3.10 11.31
C LEU A 115 -5.29 4.31 10.66
N VAL A 116 -5.38 5.49 11.29
CA VAL A 116 -4.63 6.68 10.86
C VAL A 116 -3.13 6.44 10.93
N GLY A 117 -2.64 5.86 12.04
CA GLY A 117 -1.24 5.46 12.19
C GLY A 117 -0.78 4.50 11.08
N TYR A 118 -1.56 3.45 10.83
CA TYR A 118 -1.33 2.52 9.72
C TYR A 118 -1.19 3.25 8.37
N ILE A 119 -2.12 4.16 8.06
CA ILE A 119 -2.14 4.92 6.79
C ILE A 119 -0.89 5.80 6.68
N LEU A 120 -0.47 6.46 7.77
CA LEU A 120 0.72 7.31 7.77
C LEU A 120 1.99 6.49 7.52
N PHE A 121 2.15 5.37 8.21
CA PHE A 121 3.31 4.48 8.03
C PHE A 121 3.34 3.81 6.65
N ASP A 122 2.18 3.40 6.11
CA ASP A 122 2.10 2.84 4.75
C ASP A 122 2.43 3.90 3.68
N SER A 123 1.98 5.14 3.91
CA SER A 123 2.26 6.29 3.03
C SER A 123 3.72 6.71 3.07
N PHE A 124 4.35 6.64 4.25
CA PHE A 124 5.79 6.88 4.40
C PHE A 124 6.59 5.79 3.67
N THR A 125 6.28 4.52 3.92
CA THR A 125 6.99 3.37 3.33
C THR A 125 7.03 3.46 1.81
N SER A 126 5.88 3.67 1.17
CA SER A 126 5.80 3.74 -0.30
C SER A 126 6.54 4.95 -0.89
N ASN A 127 6.49 6.13 -0.25
CA ASN A 127 7.23 7.31 -0.71
C ASN A 127 8.73 7.22 -0.44
N TRP A 128 9.14 6.58 0.66
CA TRP A 128 10.55 6.36 0.96
C TRP A 128 11.16 5.36 -0.03
N GLN A 129 10.42 4.31 -0.38
CA GLN A 129 10.81 3.38 -1.45
C GLN A 129 10.93 4.10 -2.81
N ASP A 130 9.98 4.95 -3.17
CA ASP A 130 10.03 5.78 -4.39
C ASP A 130 11.24 6.75 -4.37
N ALA A 131 11.55 7.36 -3.22
CA ALA A 131 12.75 8.19 -3.06
C ALA A 131 14.04 7.37 -3.25
N LEU A 132 14.08 6.15 -2.71
CA LEU A 132 15.26 5.28 -2.78
C LEU A 132 15.49 4.75 -4.20
N PHE A 133 14.44 4.58 -5.01
CA PHE A 133 14.57 4.25 -6.44
C PHE A 133 15.30 5.34 -7.25
N ARG A 134 15.40 6.58 -6.77
CA ARG A 134 16.19 7.64 -7.42
C ARG A 134 17.70 7.34 -7.48
N TYR A 135 18.20 6.42 -6.65
CA TYR A 135 19.60 5.96 -6.66
C TYR A 135 19.91 4.92 -7.76
N LYS A 136 19.09 4.82 -8.83
CA LYS A 136 19.25 3.89 -9.96
C LYS A 136 19.35 2.41 -9.55
N MET A 137 18.60 2.00 -8.53
CA MET A 137 18.58 0.62 -8.06
C MET A 137 17.55 -0.25 -8.79
N SER A 138 17.82 -1.56 -8.82
CA SER A 138 16.85 -2.56 -9.31
C SER A 138 15.73 -2.82 -8.29
N SER A 139 14.52 -3.11 -8.76
CA SER A 139 13.37 -3.50 -7.92
C SER A 139 13.66 -4.73 -7.06
N VAL A 140 14.52 -5.64 -7.54
CA VAL A 140 14.93 -6.84 -6.80
C VAL A 140 15.89 -6.50 -5.65
N GLN A 141 16.78 -5.52 -5.84
CA GLN A 141 17.67 -5.02 -4.77
C GLN A 141 16.88 -4.34 -3.65
N MET A 142 15.90 -3.52 -4.03
CA MET A 142 14.96 -2.90 -3.09
C MET A 142 14.22 -3.96 -2.26
N MET A 143 13.70 -4.99 -2.94
CA MET A 143 12.99 -6.07 -2.28
C MET A 143 13.89 -6.83 -1.30
N PHE A 144 15.13 -7.14 -1.70
CA PHE A 144 16.09 -7.82 -0.83
C PHE A 144 16.42 -6.98 0.41
N GLY A 145 16.80 -5.71 0.22
CA GLY A 145 17.21 -4.83 1.31
C GLY A 145 16.08 -4.62 2.33
N VAL A 146 14.89 -4.23 1.86
CA VAL A 146 13.74 -4.01 2.76
C VAL A 146 13.32 -5.30 3.45
N ASN A 147 13.21 -6.42 2.74
CA ASN A 147 12.79 -7.67 3.36
C ASN A 147 13.85 -8.24 4.31
N LEU A 148 15.16 -8.00 4.06
CA LEU A 148 16.24 -8.44 4.94
C LEU A 148 16.14 -7.73 6.30
N PHE A 149 16.07 -6.39 6.27
CA PHE A 149 15.90 -5.61 7.51
C PHE A 149 14.58 -5.91 8.19
N SER A 150 13.47 -6.07 7.44
CA SER A 150 12.21 -6.51 8.02
C SER A 150 12.34 -7.87 8.69
N CYS A 151 13.06 -8.82 8.09
CA CYS A 151 13.29 -10.13 8.67
C CYS A 151 14.11 -10.04 9.97
N LEU A 152 15.17 -9.24 9.99
CA LEU A 152 16.00 -9.04 11.18
C LEU A 152 15.18 -8.46 12.34
N PHE A 153 14.39 -7.41 12.09
CA PHE A 153 13.55 -6.79 13.12
C PHE A 153 12.44 -7.73 13.61
N THR A 154 11.78 -8.48 12.72
CA THR A 154 10.72 -9.42 13.12
C THR A 154 11.29 -10.61 13.90
N VAL A 155 12.41 -11.20 13.46
CA VAL A 155 13.04 -12.31 14.19
C VAL A 155 13.56 -11.83 15.55
N GLY A 156 14.19 -10.66 15.62
CA GLY A 156 14.63 -10.06 16.88
C GLY A 156 13.48 -9.91 17.87
N SER A 157 12.36 -9.33 17.43
CA SER A 157 11.17 -9.18 18.28
C SER A 157 10.58 -10.51 18.75
N LEU A 158 10.57 -11.55 17.90
CA LEU A 158 10.09 -12.88 18.28
C LEU A 158 11.03 -13.60 19.27
N LEU A 159 12.34 -13.36 19.16
CA LEU A 159 13.33 -13.92 20.10
C LEU A 159 13.20 -13.27 21.47
N GLU A 160 13.02 -11.95 21.55
CA GLU A 160 12.78 -11.24 22.81
C GLU A 160 11.52 -11.72 23.54
N GLN A 161 10.47 -12.09 22.79
CA GLN A 161 9.24 -12.64 23.35
C GLN A 161 9.35 -14.12 23.74
N GLY A 162 10.45 -14.81 23.41
CA GLY A 162 10.64 -16.24 23.62
C GLY A 162 9.72 -17.15 22.78
N ALA A 163 8.87 -16.57 21.94
CA ALA A 163 7.86 -17.30 21.17
C ALA A 163 8.41 -17.95 19.89
N PHE A 164 9.64 -17.60 19.46
CA PHE A 164 10.20 -18.08 18.20
C PHE A 164 10.23 -19.62 18.10
N PHE A 165 10.80 -20.29 19.10
CA PHE A 165 10.92 -21.75 19.09
C PHE A 165 9.57 -22.45 19.26
N GLN A 166 8.66 -21.86 20.04
CA GLN A 166 7.30 -22.38 20.23
C GLN A 166 6.51 -22.35 18.91
N ASN A 167 6.56 -21.21 18.20
CA ASN A 167 5.89 -21.05 16.90
C ASN A 167 6.48 -22.00 15.83
N LEU A 168 7.80 -22.22 15.85
CA LEU A 168 8.45 -23.15 14.92
C LEU A 168 8.04 -24.59 15.20
N SER A 169 7.99 -25.00 16.47
CA SER A 169 7.53 -26.33 16.86
C SER A 169 6.07 -26.57 16.46
N PHE A 170 5.20 -25.58 16.69
CA PHE A 170 3.80 -25.63 16.27
C PHE A 170 3.66 -25.80 14.75
N MET A 171 4.44 -25.05 13.96
CA MET A 171 4.43 -25.15 12.50
C MET A 171 4.89 -26.53 12.00
N LEU A 172 5.86 -27.15 12.68
CA LEU A 172 6.33 -28.50 12.32
C LEU A 172 5.33 -29.60 12.72
N GLN A 173 4.58 -29.40 13.79
CA GLN A 173 3.55 -30.34 14.25
C GLN A 173 2.27 -30.30 13.39
N HIS A 174 1.99 -29.17 12.74
CA HIS A 174 0.82 -28.99 11.88
C HIS A 174 1.19 -28.72 10.41
N PRO A 175 1.37 -29.78 9.59
CA PRO A 175 1.84 -29.64 8.22
C PRO A 175 0.86 -28.86 7.31
N ASP A 176 -0.46 -28.96 7.56
CA ASP A 176 -1.45 -28.19 6.81
C ASP A 176 -1.28 -26.68 7.02
N PHE A 177 -1.02 -26.27 8.26
CA PHE A 177 -0.72 -24.87 8.58
C PHE A 177 0.56 -24.41 7.89
N ALA A 178 1.61 -25.23 7.92
CA ALA A 178 2.87 -24.95 7.23
C ALA A 178 2.68 -24.80 5.71
N ALA A 179 1.86 -25.67 5.09
CA ALA A 179 1.55 -25.60 3.67
C ALA A 179 0.80 -24.31 3.31
N HIS A 180 -0.23 -23.94 4.07
CA HIS A 180 -0.95 -22.68 3.89
C HIS A 180 -0.05 -21.46 4.08
N ALA A 181 0.81 -21.46 5.11
CA ALA A 181 1.77 -20.40 5.35
C ALA A 181 2.81 -20.28 4.22
N GLY A 182 3.27 -21.41 3.68
CA GLY A 182 4.17 -21.48 2.54
C GLY A 182 3.54 -20.91 1.27
N LEU A 183 2.32 -21.33 0.92
CA LEU A 183 1.58 -20.82 -0.23
C LEU A 183 1.32 -19.31 -0.11
N LEU A 184 0.90 -18.85 1.07
CA LEU A 184 0.69 -17.44 1.35
C LEU A 184 1.99 -16.64 1.20
N SER A 185 3.11 -17.22 1.64
CA SER A 185 4.44 -16.59 1.51
C SER A 185 4.89 -16.46 0.06
N VAL A 186 4.68 -17.50 -0.76
CA VAL A 186 4.99 -17.47 -2.20
C VAL A 186 4.15 -16.40 -2.89
N CYS A 187 2.83 -16.42 -2.68
CA CYS A 187 1.92 -15.43 -3.25
C CYS A 187 2.28 -14.00 -2.81
N SER A 188 2.63 -13.81 -1.54
CA SER A 188 3.05 -12.51 -0.98
C SER A 188 4.36 -12.03 -1.62
N ALA A 189 5.36 -12.90 -1.77
CA ALA A 189 6.63 -12.56 -2.42
C ALA A 189 6.42 -12.14 -3.89
N CYS A 190 5.59 -12.87 -4.64
CA CYS A 190 5.21 -12.48 -6.00
C CYS A 190 4.50 -11.11 -6.01
N GLY A 191 3.55 -10.89 -5.09
CA GLY A 191 2.86 -9.60 -4.95
C GLY A 191 3.82 -8.45 -4.65
N GLN A 192 4.78 -8.65 -3.75
CA GLN A 192 5.80 -7.66 -3.41
C GLN A 192 6.65 -7.27 -4.62
N LEU A 193 7.03 -8.22 -5.49
CA LEU A 193 7.73 -7.91 -6.73
C LEU A 193 6.93 -6.95 -7.62
N PHE A 194 5.64 -7.20 -7.80
CA PHE A 194 4.77 -6.30 -8.57
C PHE A 194 4.64 -4.93 -7.92
N ILE A 195 4.58 -4.85 -6.58
CA ILE A 195 4.54 -3.58 -5.85
C ILE A 195 5.81 -2.78 -6.12
N PHE A 196 6.98 -3.36 -5.90
CA PHE A 196 8.26 -2.68 -6.11
C PHE A 196 8.48 -2.30 -7.57
N TYR A 197 8.12 -3.18 -8.50
CA TYR A 197 8.16 -2.88 -9.93
C TYR A 197 7.27 -1.69 -10.28
N THR A 198 6.03 -1.67 -9.79
CA THR A 198 5.08 -0.57 -10.02
C THR A 198 5.58 0.74 -9.45
N ILE A 199 6.10 0.75 -8.23
CA ILE A 199 6.67 1.95 -7.60
C ILE A 199 7.89 2.43 -8.40
N SER A 200 8.75 1.52 -8.86
CA SER A 200 9.94 1.89 -9.64
C SER A 200 9.61 2.52 -11.00
N GLN A 201 8.55 2.04 -11.68
CA GLN A 201 8.17 2.52 -13.02
C GLN A 201 7.26 3.74 -12.98
N PHE A 202 6.30 3.78 -12.05
CA PHE A 202 5.22 4.78 -12.04
C PHE A 202 5.18 5.68 -10.79
N GLY A 203 6.02 5.39 -9.79
CA GLY A 203 6.10 6.10 -8.51
C GLY A 203 5.01 5.71 -7.51
N ALA A 204 5.17 6.17 -6.26
CA ALA A 204 4.28 5.88 -5.14
C ALA A 204 2.85 6.41 -5.34
N ALA A 205 2.71 7.56 -6.03
CA ALA A 205 1.41 8.14 -6.33
C ALA A 205 0.58 7.29 -7.30
N ALA A 206 1.21 6.67 -8.31
CA ALA A 206 0.51 5.72 -9.20
C ALA A 206 0.17 4.42 -8.49
N PHE A 207 1.13 3.89 -7.72
CA PHE A 207 0.92 2.70 -6.92
C PHE A 207 -0.31 2.84 -6.01
N THR A 208 -0.44 3.99 -5.34
CA THR A 208 -1.60 4.28 -4.50
C THR A 208 -2.90 4.28 -5.29
N ILE A 209 -2.94 4.85 -6.49
CA ILE A 209 -4.13 4.84 -7.36
C ILE A 209 -4.54 3.39 -7.72
N ILE A 210 -3.57 2.56 -8.13
CA ILE A 210 -3.82 1.15 -8.50
C ILE A 210 -4.37 0.38 -7.29
N MET A 211 -3.78 0.60 -6.11
CA MET A 211 -4.25 0.01 -4.86
C MET A 211 -5.69 0.43 -4.52
N THR A 212 -6.01 1.73 -4.61
CA THR A 212 -7.35 2.23 -4.33
C THR A 212 -8.39 1.70 -5.33
N LEU A 213 -8.02 1.57 -6.60
CA LEU A 213 -8.91 1.03 -7.62
C LEU A 213 -9.23 -0.44 -7.36
N ARG A 214 -8.22 -1.25 -7.03
CA ARG A 214 -8.39 -2.65 -6.62
C ARG A 214 -9.34 -2.78 -5.43
N GLN A 215 -9.15 -1.93 -4.42
CA GLN A 215 -9.97 -1.89 -3.22
C GLN A 215 -11.42 -1.50 -3.52
N ALA A 216 -11.62 -0.50 -4.38
CA ALA A 216 -12.95 -0.09 -4.80
C ALA A 216 -13.69 -1.25 -5.49
N PHE A 217 -13.05 -1.96 -6.43
CA PHE A 217 -13.64 -3.15 -7.06
C PHE A 217 -13.96 -4.26 -6.06
N ALA A 218 -13.07 -4.50 -5.09
CA ALA A 218 -13.32 -5.49 -4.03
C ALA A 218 -14.55 -5.14 -3.18
N ILE A 219 -14.75 -3.84 -2.87
CA ILE A 219 -15.94 -3.38 -2.15
C ILE A 219 -17.20 -3.58 -2.99
N LEU A 220 -17.20 -3.18 -4.27
CA LEU A 220 -18.35 -3.40 -5.15
C LEU A 220 -18.72 -4.88 -5.21
N LEU A 221 -17.74 -5.74 -5.45
CA LEU A 221 -17.96 -7.17 -5.55
C LEU A 221 -18.49 -7.73 -4.23
N SER A 222 -17.95 -7.27 -3.09
CA SER A 222 -18.47 -7.64 -1.77
C SER A 222 -19.92 -7.20 -1.57
N CYS A 223 -20.28 -5.98 -1.95
CA CYS A 223 -21.66 -5.50 -1.85
C CYS A 223 -22.62 -6.31 -2.75
N LEU A 224 -22.18 -6.67 -3.96
CA LEU A 224 -22.96 -7.45 -4.92
C LEU A 224 -23.14 -8.91 -4.47
N ILE A 225 -22.07 -9.56 -4.00
CA ILE A 225 -22.10 -10.98 -3.61
C ILE A 225 -22.80 -11.18 -2.26
N TYR A 226 -22.50 -10.36 -1.25
CA TYR A 226 -23.03 -10.53 0.10
C TYR A 226 -24.39 -9.84 0.32
N GLY A 227 -24.99 -9.28 -0.74
CA GLY A 227 -26.33 -8.70 -0.70
C GLY A 227 -26.55 -7.68 0.41
N HIS A 228 -25.53 -6.92 0.78
CA HIS A 228 -25.66 -5.92 1.84
C HIS A 228 -26.64 -4.83 1.38
N SER A 229 -27.63 -4.51 2.21
CA SER A 229 -28.55 -3.40 2.01
C SER A 229 -27.78 -2.08 2.09
N VAL A 230 -27.20 -1.66 0.96
CA VAL A 230 -26.54 -0.36 0.82
C VAL A 230 -27.63 0.70 0.79
N THR A 231 -27.65 1.55 1.80
CA THR A 231 -28.49 2.75 1.87
C THR A 231 -28.26 3.64 0.64
N VAL A 232 -29.27 4.42 0.25
CA VAL A 232 -29.15 5.36 -0.89
C VAL A 232 -27.96 6.30 -0.72
N VAL A 233 -27.72 6.79 0.50
CA VAL A 233 -26.58 7.65 0.85
C VAL A 233 -25.25 6.92 0.71
N GLY A 234 -25.16 5.65 1.13
CA GLY A 234 -23.99 4.80 0.91
C GLY A 234 -23.72 4.56 -0.57
N ALA A 235 -24.76 4.30 -1.36
CA ALA A 235 -24.64 4.11 -2.81
C ALA A 235 -24.12 5.37 -3.51
N LEU A 236 -24.62 6.55 -3.12
CA LEU A 236 -24.12 7.84 -3.63
C LEU A 236 -22.67 8.11 -3.22
N GLY A 237 -22.29 7.79 -1.97
CA GLY A 237 -20.90 7.90 -1.51
C GLY A 237 -19.96 7.00 -2.32
N LEU A 238 -20.35 5.76 -2.56
CA LEU A 238 -19.59 4.80 -3.37
C LEU A 238 -19.47 5.28 -4.82
N ALA A 239 -20.58 5.71 -5.44
CA ALA A 239 -20.57 6.27 -6.80
C ALA A 239 -19.63 7.48 -6.91
N THR A 240 -19.62 8.35 -5.91
CA THR A 240 -18.72 9.51 -5.84
C THR A 240 -17.25 9.08 -5.80
N VAL A 241 -16.90 8.06 -5.00
CA VAL A 241 -15.52 7.53 -4.95
C VAL A 241 -15.10 6.98 -6.31
N PHE A 242 -15.96 6.21 -6.98
CA PHE A 242 -15.68 5.68 -8.32
C PHE A 242 -15.48 6.78 -9.35
N LEU A 243 -16.39 7.74 -9.41
CA LEU A 243 -16.30 8.87 -10.33
C LEU A 243 -15.00 9.65 -10.11
N SER A 244 -14.62 9.88 -8.85
CA SER A 244 -13.37 10.56 -8.48
C SER A 244 -12.14 9.78 -8.95
N LEU A 245 -12.12 8.47 -8.76
CA LEU A 245 -11.02 7.60 -9.20
C LEU A 245 -10.89 7.60 -10.72
N PHE A 246 -12.01 7.44 -11.44
CA PHE A 246 -12.02 7.48 -12.91
C PHE A 246 -11.57 8.85 -13.44
N LEU A 247 -12.07 9.94 -12.86
CA LEU A 247 -11.67 11.30 -13.21
C LEU A 247 -10.16 11.50 -13.01
N ARG A 248 -9.63 10.98 -11.89
CA ARG A 248 -8.19 11.07 -11.57
C ARG A 248 -7.33 10.28 -12.56
N VAL A 249 -7.72 9.06 -12.91
CA VAL A 249 -7.03 8.21 -13.91
C VAL A 249 -7.08 8.88 -15.28
N TYR A 250 -8.24 9.41 -15.68
CA TYR A 250 -8.42 10.11 -16.95
C TYR A 250 -7.57 11.39 -17.02
N ALA A 251 -7.62 12.24 -15.98
CA ALA A 251 -6.84 13.48 -15.92
C ALA A 251 -5.34 13.20 -16.02
N ARG A 252 -4.83 12.21 -15.25
CA ARG A 252 -3.42 11.81 -15.30
C ARG A 252 -3.01 11.28 -16.67
N SER A 253 -3.87 10.48 -17.30
CA SER A 253 -3.61 9.96 -18.65
C SER A 253 -3.56 11.08 -19.69
N ARG A 254 -4.48 12.05 -19.62
CA ARG A 254 -4.51 13.22 -20.50
C ARG A 254 -3.27 14.10 -20.32
N MET A 255 -2.86 14.36 -19.09
CA MET A 255 -1.64 15.11 -18.78
C MET A 255 -0.38 14.42 -19.29
N ASN A 256 -0.26 13.10 -19.10
CA ASN A 256 0.86 12.33 -19.62
C ASN A 256 0.90 12.38 -21.16
N ARG A 257 -0.26 12.32 -21.83
CA ARG A 257 -0.36 12.47 -23.29
C ARG A 257 0.05 13.87 -23.75
N LYS A 258 -0.37 14.93 -23.04
CA LYS A 258 0.08 16.31 -23.31
C LYS A 258 1.59 16.48 -23.13
N LYS A 259 2.18 15.94 -22.06
CA LYS A 259 3.62 15.97 -21.81
C LYS A 259 4.41 15.27 -22.92
N ARG A 260 3.95 14.09 -23.36
CA ARG A 260 4.56 13.36 -24.49
C ARG A 260 4.45 14.14 -25.80
N ALA A 261 3.29 14.72 -26.09
CA ALA A 261 3.09 15.54 -27.29
C ALA A 261 3.99 16.78 -27.29
N ALA A 262 4.15 17.45 -26.15
CA ALA A 262 5.06 18.59 -26.01
C ALA A 262 6.54 18.19 -26.18
N GLN A 263 6.95 17.01 -25.69
CA GLN A 263 8.31 16.49 -25.89
C GLN A 263 8.58 16.11 -27.35
N SER A 264 7.59 15.59 -28.08
CA SER A 264 7.72 15.31 -29.52
C SER A 264 7.78 16.57 -30.40
N GLN A 265 7.33 17.72 -29.88
CA GLN A 265 7.35 19.01 -30.60
C GLN A 265 8.58 19.88 -30.28
N ALA A 266 9.40 19.52 -29.28
CA ALA A 266 10.65 20.21 -29.02
C ALA A 266 11.65 19.91 -30.17
N PRO A 267 12.13 20.91 -30.93
CA PRO A 267 13.03 20.67 -32.04
C PRO A 267 14.33 20.07 -31.50
N VAL A 268 14.79 18.99 -32.13
CA VAL A 268 16.12 18.41 -31.92
C VAL A 268 17.13 19.51 -32.25
N GLN A 269 17.62 20.19 -31.23
CA GLN A 269 18.73 21.13 -31.35
C GLN A 269 19.96 20.27 -31.64
N LYS A 270 20.25 20.09 -32.93
CA LYS A 270 21.46 19.42 -33.41
C LYS A 270 22.67 20.19 -32.87
N VAL A 271 23.41 19.55 -31.98
CA VAL A 271 24.80 19.89 -31.66
C VAL A 271 25.67 19.21 -32.69
#